data_AF-A0A679J699-F1
#
_entry.id   AF-A0A679J699-F1
#
_cell.length_a   1.000
_cell.length_b   1.000
_cell.length_c   1.000
_cell.angle_alpha   90.00
_cell.angle_beta   90.00
_cell.angle_gamma   90.00
#
_symmetry.space_group_name_H-M   'P 1'
#
loop_
_entity.id
_entity.type
_entity.pdbx_description
1 polymer ?
#
loop_
_entity_poly.entity_id
_entity_poly.type
_entity_poly.pdbx_seq_one_letter_code
_entity_poly.pdbx_strand_id
1 'polypeptide(L)'
;MSSSTSKPGARRIACLLLGVAFMAGCERAPQISPQAIATRNAPPERMFKGTLAGQPAHFVVDACEVFRVRHMRGDEVEWTSVLAPEPYPFFTGCERQSLSFDAAEGVLTATLGRRAFGAGGCCATGGTYRTTDGLVWKRTGH
;
A
#
# COMPACT_ATOMS: atom_id res chain seq x y z
N MET A 1 -5.73 42.78 -58.82
CA MET A 1 -6.01 41.52 -58.09
C MET A 1 -4.86 40.56 -58.36
N SER A 2 -4.15 40.22 -57.30
CA SER A 2 -2.86 39.54 -57.28
C SER A 2 -2.99 38.05 -57.57
N SER A 3 -2.12 37.52 -58.44
CA SER A 3 -1.85 36.09 -58.53
C SER A 3 -0.35 35.91 -58.78
N SER A 4 0.39 35.69 -57.70
CA SER A 4 1.80 35.34 -57.71
C SER A 4 1.93 33.84 -57.96
N THR A 5 2.71 33.42 -58.96
CA THR A 5 3.10 32.01 -59.13
C THR A 5 4.58 31.95 -59.48
N SER A 6 5.34 31.45 -58.50
CA SER A 6 6.79 31.25 -58.52
C SER A 6 7.18 29.91 -59.16
N LYS A 7 8.37 29.89 -59.78
CA LYS A 7 9.01 28.83 -60.59
C LYS A 7 9.13 27.45 -59.90
N PRO A 8 9.17 26.34 -60.68
CA PRO A 8 9.72 25.08 -60.21
C PRO A 8 11.23 25.02 -60.46
N GLY A 9 12.01 25.00 -59.38
CA GLY A 9 13.44 24.66 -59.40
C GLY A 9 13.62 23.15 -59.26
N ALA A 10 13.81 22.46 -60.37
CA ALA A 10 14.23 21.06 -60.40
C ALA A 10 15.73 20.96 -60.06
N ARG A 11 16.10 20.20 -59.01
CA ARG A 11 17.27 19.30 -59.06
C ARG A 11 17.53 18.50 -57.78
N ARG A 12 17.84 17.22 -58.02
CA ARG A 12 18.75 16.29 -57.33
C ARG A 12 18.14 15.28 -56.34
N ILE A 13 17.82 14.12 -56.92
CA ILE A 13 18.44 12.80 -56.67
C ILE A 13 18.46 12.31 -55.21
N ALA A 14 17.61 11.32 -55.00
CA ALA A 14 17.65 10.18 -54.09
C ALA A 14 18.92 9.95 -53.24
N CYS A 15 18.68 9.72 -51.95
CA CYS A 15 19.24 8.57 -51.24
C CYS A 15 18.14 7.99 -50.34
N LEU A 16 17.76 6.75 -50.62
CA LEU A 16 17.26 5.83 -49.59
C LEU A 16 18.16 5.95 -48.35
N LEU A 17 17.59 5.83 -47.16
CA LEU A 17 18.08 4.93 -46.10
C LEU A 17 17.28 5.14 -44.79
N LEU A 18 16.87 3.99 -44.25
CA LEU A 18 16.53 3.72 -42.85
C LEU A 18 15.22 4.28 -42.28
N GLY A 19 14.15 3.53 -42.51
CA GLY A 19 13.18 3.29 -41.45
C GLY A 19 13.85 2.53 -40.31
N VAL A 20 14.05 3.21 -39.17
CA VAL A 20 14.36 2.54 -37.90
C VAL A 20 13.08 2.57 -37.08
N ALA A 21 12.49 1.39 -36.94
CA ALA A 21 11.42 1.12 -36.01
C ALA A 21 11.91 1.44 -34.59
N PHE A 22 11.39 2.51 -33.99
CA PHE A 22 11.56 2.77 -32.57
C PHE A 22 10.25 2.41 -31.85
N MET A 23 10.42 1.69 -30.72
CA MET A 23 9.42 1.38 -29.69
C MET A 23 8.64 0.07 -29.83
N ALA A 24 9.32 -1.04 -30.13
CA ALA A 24 8.88 -2.33 -29.58
C ALA A 24 9.52 -2.48 -28.19
N GLY A 25 8.75 -2.25 -27.13
CA GLY A 25 9.23 -2.42 -25.76
C GLY A 25 8.51 -1.60 -24.68
N CYS A 26 7.21 -1.35 -24.80
CA CYS A 26 6.42 -1.16 -23.58
C CYS A 26 6.25 -2.53 -22.92
N GLU A 27 7.32 -3.05 -22.29
CA GLU A 27 7.14 -4.01 -21.20
C GLU A 27 6.29 -3.28 -20.16
N ARG A 28 5.00 -3.61 -20.15
CA ARG A 28 4.06 -3.08 -19.17
C ARG A 28 4.60 -3.55 -17.82
N ALA A 29 5.27 -2.65 -17.09
CA ALA A 29 5.78 -2.93 -15.77
C ALA A 29 4.68 -3.64 -14.97
N PRO A 30 5.02 -4.74 -14.25
CA PRO A 30 4.02 -5.51 -13.53
C PRO A 30 3.16 -4.54 -12.72
N GLN A 31 1.87 -4.53 -13.00
CA GLN A 31 0.90 -3.65 -12.35
C GLN A 31 0.66 -4.22 -10.95
N ILE A 32 1.62 -4.00 -10.04
CA ILE A 32 1.53 -4.43 -8.65
C ILE A 32 0.48 -3.56 -7.96
N SER A 33 -0.44 -4.19 -7.22
CA SER A 33 -1.48 -3.46 -6.50
C SER A 33 -0.88 -2.60 -5.37
N PRO A 34 -1.50 -1.46 -5.00
CA PRO A 34 -1.06 -0.65 -3.86
C PRO A 34 -0.90 -1.45 -2.57
N GLN A 35 -1.79 -2.42 -2.33
CA GLN A 35 -1.75 -3.33 -1.18
C GLN A 35 -0.52 -4.24 -1.21
N ALA A 36 -0.16 -4.76 -2.39
CA ALA A 36 1.04 -5.58 -2.55
C ALA A 36 2.31 -4.74 -2.32
N ILE A 37 2.34 -3.50 -2.82
CA ILE A 37 3.43 -2.55 -2.56
C ILE A 37 3.52 -2.25 -1.06
N ALA A 38 2.41 -1.94 -0.41
CA ALA A 38 2.36 -1.60 1.01
C ALA A 38 2.76 -2.80 1.90
N THR A 39 2.31 -4.01 1.55
CA THR A 39 2.72 -5.25 2.25
C THR A 39 4.22 -5.51 2.09
N ARG A 40 4.75 -5.33 0.86
CA ARG A 40 6.16 -5.55 0.55
C ARG A 40 7.08 -4.53 1.24
N ASN A 41 6.63 -3.27 1.32
CA ASN A 41 7.40 -2.16 1.88
C ASN A 41 7.12 -1.91 3.36
N ALA A 42 6.20 -2.65 3.97
CA ALA A 42 5.91 -2.51 5.39
C ALA A 42 7.19 -2.82 6.20
N PRO A 43 7.54 -1.99 7.20
CA PRO A 43 8.64 -2.30 8.09
C PRO A 43 8.23 -3.44 9.07
N PRO A 44 9.19 -4.13 9.70
CA PRO A 44 8.92 -5.28 10.56
C PRO A 44 7.99 -4.96 11.74
N GLU A 45 8.04 -3.75 12.29
CA GLU A 45 7.14 -3.29 13.35
C GLU A 45 5.71 -2.99 12.86
N ARG A 46 5.45 -3.07 11.55
CA ARG A 46 4.11 -2.93 10.96
C ARG A 46 3.61 -4.19 10.29
N MET A 47 4.36 -5.27 10.35
CA MET A 47 3.93 -6.55 9.83
C MET A 47 4.09 -7.65 10.88
N PHE A 48 3.26 -8.67 10.76
CA PHE A 48 3.50 -9.93 11.42
C PHE A 48 3.34 -11.03 10.40
N LYS A 49 4.36 -11.88 10.24
CA LYS A 49 4.28 -13.10 9.43
C LYS A 49 4.78 -14.26 10.28
N GLY A 50 3.89 -15.18 10.60
CA GLY A 50 4.23 -16.28 11.49
C GLY A 50 3.05 -17.21 11.70
N THR A 51 3.03 -17.88 12.85
CA THR A 51 1.96 -18.78 13.24
C THR A 51 1.18 -18.17 14.39
N LEU A 52 -0.14 -18.16 14.29
CA LEU A 52 -1.07 -17.68 15.32
C LEU A 52 -2.18 -18.71 15.49
N ALA A 53 -2.49 -19.11 16.72
CA ALA A 53 -3.40 -20.23 17.02
C ALA A 53 -3.11 -21.52 16.20
N GLY A 54 -1.83 -21.81 15.94
CA GLY A 54 -1.40 -22.97 15.15
C GLY A 54 -1.62 -22.86 13.64
N GLN A 55 -2.07 -21.70 13.13
CA GLN A 55 -2.27 -21.46 11.70
C GLN A 55 -1.29 -20.41 11.16
N PRO A 56 -0.81 -20.55 9.91
CA PRO A 56 -0.07 -19.49 9.25
C PRO A 56 -0.91 -18.21 9.17
N ALA A 57 -0.33 -17.10 9.64
CA ALA A 57 -0.98 -15.82 9.66
C ALA A 57 -0.04 -14.72 9.18
N HIS A 58 -0.59 -13.80 8.40
CA HIS A 58 0.11 -12.64 7.88
C HIS A 58 -0.77 -11.42 8.11
N PHE A 59 -0.29 -10.46 8.87
CA PHE A 59 -0.95 -9.20 9.16
C PHE A 59 -0.07 -8.03 8.80
N VAL A 60 -0.70 -6.94 8.38
CA VAL A 60 -0.05 -5.65 8.16
C VAL A 60 -0.89 -4.58 8.81
N VAL A 61 -0.26 -3.57 9.41
CA VAL A 61 -0.93 -2.37 9.85
C VAL A 61 -0.66 -1.24 8.86
N ASP A 62 -1.73 -0.66 8.34
CA ASP A 62 -1.66 0.49 7.45
C ASP A 62 -2.79 1.47 7.78
N ALA A 63 -2.54 2.76 7.61
CA ALA A 63 -3.52 3.82 7.92
C ALA A 63 -4.23 3.70 9.30
N CYS A 64 -3.55 3.16 10.33
CA CYS A 64 -4.09 2.88 11.66
C CYS A 64 -5.22 1.82 11.68
N GLU A 65 -5.11 0.83 10.81
CA GLU A 65 -6.00 -0.32 10.71
C GLU A 65 -5.17 -1.59 10.49
N VAL A 66 -5.57 -2.70 11.10
CA VAL A 66 -4.89 -3.99 10.94
C VAL A 66 -5.63 -4.80 9.89
N PHE A 67 -4.89 -5.24 8.88
CA PHE A 67 -5.38 -6.07 7.80
C PHE A 67 -4.77 -7.46 7.88
N ARG A 68 -5.60 -8.49 7.69
CA ARG A 68 -5.13 -9.83 7.36
C ARG A 68 -4.79 -9.88 5.88
N VAL A 69 -3.60 -10.38 5.57
CA VAL A 69 -3.09 -10.48 4.21
C VAL A 69 -3.31 -11.91 3.69
N ARG A 70 -4.08 -12.04 2.61
CA ARG A 70 -4.18 -13.28 1.83
C ARG A 70 -3.34 -13.14 0.56
N HIS A 71 -2.37 -14.02 0.39
CA HIS A 71 -1.57 -14.09 -0.84
C HIS A 71 -2.36 -14.82 -1.91
N MET A 72 -2.45 -14.19 -3.08
CA MET A 72 -3.15 -14.72 -4.26
C MET A 72 -2.12 -15.28 -5.25
N ARG A 73 -2.54 -15.53 -6.51
CA ARG A 73 -1.61 -16.00 -7.53
C ARG A 73 -0.62 -14.89 -7.91
N GLY A 74 0.68 -15.23 -7.93
CA GLY A 74 1.74 -14.26 -8.21
C GLY A 74 2.01 -13.35 -7.02
N ASP A 75 2.24 -12.05 -7.29
CA ASP A 75 2.54 -11.03 -6.27
C ASP A 75 1.29 -10.29 -5.76
N GLU A 76 0.10 -10.76 -6.14
CA GLU A 76 -1.15 -10.13 -5.73
C GLU A 76 -1.50 -10.50 -4.29
N VAL A 77 -1.95 -9.50 -3.52
CA VAL A 77 -2.41 -9.69 -2.16
C VAL A 77 -3.79 -9.07 -1.99
N GLU A 78 -4.58 -9.70 -1.15
CA GLU A 78 -5.87 -9.21 -0.72
C GLU A 78 -5.81 -8.91 0.77
N TRP A 79 -6.37 -7.75 1.13
CA TRP A 79 -6.44 -7.30 2.51
C TRP A 79 -7.87 -7.42 3.02
N THR A 80 -8.01 -8.01 4.21
CA THR A 80 -9.26 -8.02 4.95
C THR A 80 -9.04 -7.27 6.24
N SER A 81 -9.80 -6.19 6.47
CA SER A 81 -9.76 -5.49 7.74
C SER A 81 -10.23 -6.41 8.87
N VAL A 82 -9.43 -6.50 9.93
CA VAL A 82 -9.76 -7.28 11.13
C VAL A 82 -9.83 -6.44 12.39
N LEU A 83 -9.23 -5.25 12.39
CA LEU A 83 -9.27 -4.32 13.51
C LEU A 83 -9.07 -2.89 13.04
N ALA A 84 -10.03 -2.03 13.39
CA ALA A 84 -9.92 -0.59 13.27
C ALA A 84 -10.29 0.08 14.61
N PRO A 85 -9.69 1.23 14.97
CA PRO A 85 -10.13 2.04 16.10
C PRO A 85 -11.55 2.54 15.91
N GLU A 86 -12.17 3.05 16.98
CA GLU A 86 -13.49 3.66 16.87
C GLU A 86 -13.50 4.79 15.84
N PRO A 87 -14.57 4.92 15.03
CA PRO A 87 -14.68 5.98 14.05
C PRO A 87 -14.76 7.35 14.75
N TYR A 88 -14.04 8.33 14.23
CA TYR A 88 -14.04 9.70 14.75
C TYR A 88 -14.80 10.63 13.79
N PRO A 89 -15.66 11.54 14.29
CA PRO A 89 -16.52 12.36 13.42
C PRO A 89 -15.79 13.46 12.64
N PHE A 90 -14.52 13.75 12.97
CA PHE A 90 -13.71 14.75 12.26
C PHE A 90 -12.49 14.12 11.58
N PHE A 91 -11.81 14.90 10.73
CA PHE A 91 -10.60 14.46 10.05
C PHE A 91 -9.50 14.08 11.06
N THR A 92 -9.02 12.85 10.94
CA THR A 92 -7.93 12.31 11.76
C THR A 92 -6.83 11.74 10.86
N GLY A 93 -5.57 11.92 11.28
CA GLY A 93 -4.41 11.29 10.68
C GLY A 93 -3.90 10.15 11.55
N CYS A 94 -3.29 9.14 10.92
CA CYS A 94 -2.59 8.09 11.68
C CYS A 94 -1.26 8.64 12.21
N GLU A 95 -1.12 8.65 13.53
CA GLU A 95 0.08 9.16 14.22
C GLU A 95 0.94 8.01 14.75
N ARG A 96 0.29 6.93 15.23
CA ARG A 96 0.94 5.78 15.85
C ARG A 96 0.32 4.50 15.33
N GLN A 97 1.15 3.62 14.78
CA GLN A 97 0.74 2.28 14.38
C GLN A 97 1.91 1.30 14.50
N SER A 98 1.67 0.15 15.13
CA SER A 98 2.64 -0.95 15.19
C SER A 98 1.97 -2.28 15.51
N LEU A 99 2.66 -3.36 15.17
CA LEU A 99 2.40 -4.73 15.54
C LEU A 99 3.62 -5.27 16.30
N SER A 100 3.37 -6.00 17.39
CA SER A 100 4.39 -6.75 18.12
C SER A 100 3.85 -8.11 18.50
N PHE A 101 4.69 -9.14 18.39
CA PHE A 101 4.30 -10.51 18.72
C PHE A 101 5.12 -11.01 19.90
N ASP A 102 4.42 -11.51 20.92
CA ASP A 102 5.02 -12.25 22.03
C ASP A 102 4.92 -13.75 21.73
N ALA A 103 6.07 -14.37 21.45
CA ALA A 103 6.12 -15.79 21.13
C ALA A 103 5.96 -16.71 22.35
N ALA A 104 6.23 -16.21 23.57
CA ALA A 104 6.07 -17.00 24.79
C ALA A 104 4.59 -17.13 25.17
N GLU A 105 3.82 -16.05 24.99
CA GLU A 105 2.37 -16.04 25.25
C GLU A 105 1.53 -16.39 24.00
N GLY A 106 2.12 -16.34 22.81
CA GLY A 106 1.41 -16.52 21.54
C GLY A 106 0.42 -15.37 21.25
N VAL A 107 0.74 -14.17 21.73
CA VAL A 107 -0.14 -12.99 21.65
C VAL A 107 0.40 -12.00 20.64
N LEU A 108 -0.46 -11.63 19.68
CA LEU A 108 -0.20 -10.52 18.78
C LEU A 108 -0.83 -9.25 19.36
N THR A 109 -0.02 -8.20 19.50
CA THR A 109 -0.41 -6.89 20.00
C THR A 109 -0.37 -5.86 18.89
N ALA A 110 -1.43 -5.08 18.74
CA ALA A 110 -1.49 -3.92 17.84
C ALA A 110 -1.60 -2.64 18.66
N THR A 111 -0.80 -1.63 18.33
CA THR A 111 -0.94 -0.28 18.90
C THR A 111 -1.36 0.66 17.81
N LEU A 112 -2.52 1.30 17.95
CA LEU A 112 -3.11 2.20 16.94
C LEU A 112 -3.41 3.55 17.58
N GLY A 113 -3.19 4.65 16.86
CA GLY A 113 -3.40 6.00 17.39
C GLY A 113 -3.64 6.98 16.27
N ARG A 114 -4.88 7.46 16.19
CA ARG A 114 -5.31 8.49 15.24
C ARG A 114 -5.35 9.84 15.96
N ARG A 115 -4.67 10.85 15.44
CA ARG A 115 -4.72 12.21 15.98
C ARG A 115 -5.73 13.04 15.16
N ALA A 116 -6.58 13.79 15.85
CA ALA A 116 -7.41 14.81 15.21
C ALA A 116 -6.53 15.97 14.73
N PHE A 117 -6.78 16.44 13.51
CA PHE A 117 -5.99 17.55 12.95
C PHE A 117 -6.11 18.81 13.83
N GLY A 118 -4.98 19.41 14.23
CA GLY A 118 -4.93 20.59 15.10
C GLY A 118 -4.93 20.31 16.61
N ALA A 119 -5.00 19.05 17.06
CA ALA A 119 -4.91 18.71 18.48
C ALA A 119 -3.45 18.73 19.00
N GLY A 120 -3.22 19.28 20.19
CA GLY A 120 -1.91 19.38 20.84
C GLY A 120 -1.42 18.11 21.59
N GLY A 121 -2.15 16.99 21.48
CA GLY A 121 -1.83 15.72 22.15
C GLY A 121 -2.14 14.51 21.26
N CYS A 122 -1.75 13.32 21.69
CA CYS A 122 -2.29 12.07 21.13
C CYS A 122 -3.35 11.52 22.08
N CYS A 123 -4.36 10.78 21.64
CA CYS A 123 -4.86 10.49 20.30
C CYS A 123 -6.39 10.70 20.37
N ALA A 124 -7.05 11.07 19.27
CA ALA A 124 -8.50 11.22 19.25
C ALA A 124 -9.21 9.86 19.36
N THR A 125 -8.70 8.85 18.64
CA THR A 125 -9.10 7.45 18.75
C THR A 125 -7.87 6.55 18.64
N GLY A 126 -7.94 5.34 19.15
CA GLY A 126 -6.76 4.45 19.22
C GLY A 126 -6.78 3.54 20.42
N GLY A 127 -5.67 2.87 20.67
CA GLY A 127 -5.47 2.01 21.82
C GLY A 127 -4.48 0.89 21.53
N THR A 128 -4.24 0.09 22.57
CA THR A 128 -3.52 -1.17 22.45
C THR A 128 -4.53 -2.31 22.42
N TYR A 129 -4.38 -3.20 21.44
CA TYR A 129 -5.26 -4.34 21.20
C TYR A 129 -4.44 -5.62 21.21
N ARG A 130 -5.01 -6.70 21.74
CA ARG A 130 -4.37 -8.02 21.79
C ARG A 130 -5.27 -9.07 21.16
N THR A 131 -4.65 -10.03 20.49
CA THR A 131 -5.32 -11.21 19.93
C THR A 131 -4.43 -12.44 20.06
N THR A 132 -5.06 -13.61 20.13
CA THR A 132 -4.40 -14.93 20.10
C THR A 132 -4.78 -15.73 18.87
N ASP A 133 -5.79 -15.28 18.10
CA ASP A 133 -6.35 -15.96 16.93
C ASP A 133 -6.34 -15.10 15.66
N GLY A 134 -6.12 -13.79 15.80
CA GLY A 134 -6.11 -12.84 14.68
C GLY A 134 -7.50 -12.42 14.21
N LEU A 135 -8.55 -12.91 14.86
CA LEU A 135 -9.96 -12.65 14.53
C LEU A 135 -10.63 -11.80 15.60
N VAL A 136 -10.42 -12.15 16.87
CA VAL A 136 -10.97 -11.43 18.01
C VAL A 136 -9.87 -10.59 18.64
N TRP A 137 -10.09 -9.28 18.64
CA TRP A 137 -9.16 -8.30 19.20
C TRP A 137 -9.76 -7.67 20.46
N LYS A 138 -9.02 -7.74 21.56
CA LYS A 138 -9.41 -7.15 22.84
C LYS A 138 -8.58 -5.91 23.11
N ARG A 139 -9.24 -4.79 23.36
CA ARG A 139 -8.57 -3.56 23.80
C ARG A 139 -8.06 -3.73 25.24
N THR A 140 -6.80 -3.41 25.47
CA THR A 140 -6.13 -3.50 26.78
C THR A 140 -5.52 -2.18 27.25
N GLY A 141 -5.54 -1.13 26.42
CA GLY A 141 -4.98 0.18 26.77
C GLY A 141 -5.42 1.29 25.83
N HIS A 142 -4.99 2.51 26.16
CA HIS A 142 -5.23 3.76 25.42
C HIS A 142 -3.93 4.29 24.79
#